data_AF-A0A9X3S6T2-F1
#
_entry.id   AF-A0A9X3S6T2-F1
#
_cell.length_a   1.000
_cell.length_b   1.000
_cell.length_c   1.000
_cell.angle_alpha   90.00
_cell.angle_beta   90.00
_cell.angle_gamma   90.00
#
_symmetry.space_group_name_H-M   'P 1'
#
loop_
_entity.id
_entity.type
_entity.pdbx_description
1 polymer ?
#
loop_
_entity_poly.entity_id
_entity_poly.type
_entity_poly.pdbx_seq_one_letter_code
_entity_poly.pdbx_strand_id
1 'polypeptide(L)'
;MPFKLVGTEGRTLRLEVQAGGAPCDGVRKVAVEETPKTVTVTVTTGPDPEAKCGPGVVAMIGRIPVQAKLRDPLGNRTLIDGAP
;
A
#
# COMPACT_ATOMS: atom_id res chain seq x y z
N MET A 1 -6.31 -0.13 9.55
CA MET A 1 -5.88 0.68 8.39
C MET A 1 -4.43 0.34 8.10
N PRO A 2 -4.14 -0.61 7.19
CA PRO A 2 -2.79 -0.98 6.82
C PRO A 2 -2.11 0.12 5.99
N PHE A 3 -2.86 1.10 5.47
CA PHE A 3 -2.30 2.29 4.84
C PHE A 3 -2.96 3.59 5.32
N LYS A 4 -2.22 4.68 5.16
CA LYS A 4 -2.65 6.06 5.37
C LYS A 4 -2.57 6.80 4.04
N LEU A 5 -3.62 7.53 3.67
CA LEU A 5 -3.56 8.45 2.53
C LEU A 5 -2.71 9.67 2.90
N VAL A 6 -1.64 9.91 2.16
CA VAL A 6 -0.74 11.06 2.33
C VAL A 6 -1.11 12.20 1.38
N GLY A 7 -1.64 11.87 0.21
CA GLY A 7 -2.14 12.87 -0.74
C GLY A 7 -2.62 12.26 -2.04
N THR A 8 -3.16 13.12 -2.89
CA THR A 8 -3.61 12.77 -4.24
C THR A 8 -2.97 13.70 -5.26
N GLU A 9 -2.58 13.15 -6.41
CA GLU A 9 -2.01 13.90 -7.52
C GLU A 9 -2.63 13.38 -8.83
N GLY A 10 -3.63 14.12 -9.33
CA GLY A 10 -4.40 13.71 -10.50
C GLY A 10 -5.05 12.34 -10.29
N ARG A 11 -4.53 11.33 -11.02
CA ARG A 11 -4.98 9.93 -10.97
C ARG A 11 -4.12 9.05 -10.05
N THR A 12 -3.26 9.63 -9.21
CA THR A 12 -2.36 8.88 -8.33
C THR A 12 -2.70 9.14 -6.88
N LEU A 13 -2.89 8.07 -6.10
CA LEU A 13 -2.95 8.13 -4.64
C LEU A 13 -1.56 7.88 -4.08
N ARG A 14 -1.10 8.76 -3.19
CA ARG A 14 0.12 8.58 -2.40
C ARG A 14 -0.28 8.05 -1.03
N LEU A 15 0.12 6.83 -0.73
CA LEU A 15 -0.20 6.09 0.48
C LEU A 15 1.07 5.81 1.29
N GLU A 16 0.93 5.70 2.59
CA GLU A 16 1.96 5.21 3.52
C GLU A 16 1.47 3.92 4.15
N VAL A 17 2.25 2.85 4.06
CA VAL A 17 1.89 1.52 4.56
C VAL A 17 2.86 1.13 5.66
N GLN A 18 2.35 0.64 6.78
CA GLN A 18 3.20 0.12 7.84
C GLN A 18 3.50 -1.36 7.57
N ALA A 19 4.77 -1.71 7.37
CA ALA A 19 5.21 -3.07 7.05
C ALA A 19 6.51 -3.40 7.81
N GLY A 20 6.88 -4.68 7.85
CA GLY A 20 8.04 -5.16 8.61
C GLY A 20 9.39 -4.62 8.14
N GLY A 21 9.43 -3.92 7.01
CA GLY A 21 10.60 -3.16 6.55
C GLY A 21 11.51 -3.94 5.62
N ALA A 22 11.93 -3.28 4.55
CA ALA A 22 12.81 -3.86 3.54
C ALA A 22 14.20 -4.19 4.15
N PRO A 23 14.87 -5.26 3.67
CA PRO A 23 14.49 -6.09 2.52
C PRO A 23 13.56 -7.26 2.86
N CYS A 24 13.32 -7.57 4.14
CA CYS A 24 12.71 -8.83 4.54
C CYS A 24 11.20 -8.87 4.47
N ASP A 25 10.55 -7.73 4.69
CA ASP A 25 9.10 -7.59 4.62
C ASP A 25 8.77 -6.26 3.95
N GLY A 26 7.78 -6.27 3.06
CA GLY A 26 7.41 -5.06 2.35
C GLY A 26 6.07 -5.18 1.67
N VAL A 27 5.80 -4.22 0.79
CA VAL A 27 4.57 -4.19 0.00
C VAL A 27 4.69 -5.20 -1.13
N ARG A 28 3.85 -6.24 -1.10
CA ARG A 28 3.82 -7.31 -2.10
C ARG A 28 2.87 -7.01 -3.24
N LYS A 29 1.71 -6.43 -2.91
CA LYS A 29 0.65 -6.17 -3.88
C LYS A 29 -0.14 -4.94 -3.50
N VAL A 30 -0.52 -4.17 -4.51
CA VAL A 30 -1.49 -3.08 -4.42
C VAL A 30 -2.60 -3.39 -5.40
N ALA A 31 -3.79 -3.69 -4.89
CA ALA A 31 -4.99 -3.86 -5.70
C ALA A 31 -5.85 -2.60 -5.58
N VAL A 32 -6.43 -2.18 -6.70
CA VAL A 32 -7.32 -1.02 -6.77
C VAL A 32 -8.60 -1.46 -7.46
N GLU A 33 -9.71 -1.31 -6.76
CA GLU A 33 -11.05 -1.54 -7.30
C GLU A 33 -11.79 -0.21 -7.33
N GLU A 34 -12.28 0.18 -8.51
CA GLU A 34 -12.91 1.47 -8.72
C GLU A 34 -14.37 1.31 -9.09
N THR A 35 -15.22 2.07 -8.39
CA THR A 35 -16.62 2.29 -8.72
C THR A 35 -16.84 3.80 -8.94
N PRO A 36 -17.99 4.22 -9.49
CA PRO A 36 -18.29 5.64 -9.67
C PRO A 36 -18.31 6.46 -8.37
N LYS A 37 -18.54 5.81 -7.21
CA LYS A 37 -18.66 6.49 -5.91
C LYS A 37 -17.50 6.19 -4.95
N THR A 38 -16.76 5.12 -5.21
CA THR A 38 -15.87 4.52 -4.23
C THR A 38 -14.63 3.97 -4.90
N VAL A 39 -13.47 4.17 -4.26
CA VAL A 39 -12.20 3.56 -4.66
C VAL A 39 -11.75 2.70 -3.49
N THR A 40 -11.66 1.40 -3.69
CA THR A 40 -11.12 0.48 -2.69
C THR A 40 -9.67 0.21 -3.04
N VAL A 41 -8.77 0.47 -2.10
CA VAL A 41 -7.36 0.09 -2.23
C VAL A 41 -7.07 -0.99 -1.21
N THR A 42 -6.46 -2.09 -1.66
CA THR A 42 -5.98 -3.16 -0.80
C THR A 42 -4.48 -3.25 -0.95
N VAL A 43 -3.76 -3.00 0.15
CA VAL A 43 -2.30 -3.19 0.20
C VAL A 43 -2.01 -4.46 0.97
N THR A 44 -1.34 -5.41 0.32
CA THR A 44 -0.85 -6.63 0.95
C THR A 44 0.61 -6.47 1.29
N THR A 45 0.94 -6.57 2.58
CA THR A 45 2.32 -6.63 3.07
C THR A 45 2.72 -8.07 3.35
N GLY A 46 4.02 -8.34 3.36
CA GLY A 46 4.52 -9.66 3.74
C GLY A 46 5.97 -9.87 3.34
N PRO A 47 6.50 -11.07 3.63
CA PRO A 47 7.89 -11.39 3.41
C PRO A 47 8.26 -11.36 1.93
N ASP A 48 9.46 -10.89 1.62
CA ASP A 48 10.02 -10.99 0.29
C ASP A 48 10.78 -12.33 0.12
N PRO A 49 10.27 -13.30 -0.65
CA PRO A 49 10.92 -14.59 -0.82
C PRO A 49 12.26 -14.50 -1.55
N GLU A 50 12.53 -13.40 -2.27
CA GLU A 50 13.81 -13.17 -2.94
C GLU A 50 14.84 -12.50 -2.02
N ALA A 51 14.39 -11.98 -0.87
CA ALA A 51 15.29 -11.37 0.10
C ALA A 51 16.04 -12.44 0.91
N LYS A 52 17.36 -12.30 0.98
CA LYS A 52 18.23 -13.17 1.78
C LYS A 52 18.18 -12.75 3.25
N CYS A 53 17.05 -13.02 3.90
CA CYS A 53 16.85 -12.73 5.31
C CYS A 53 17.24 -13.95 6.14
N GLY A 54 18.49 -13.96 6.57
CA GLY A 54 19.05 -14.99 7.43
C GLY A 54 18.74 -14.76 8.93
N PRO A 55 19.13 -15.72 9.79
CA PRO A 55 19.02 -15.56 11.24
C PRO A 55 19.79 -14.31 11.71
N GLY A 56 19.14 -13.49 12.53
CA GLY A 56 19.72 -12.24 13.08
C GLY A 56 19.40 -10.97 12.29
N VAL A 57 18.72 -11.06 11.14
CA VAL A 57 18.24 -9.89 10.41
C VAL A 57 16.87 -9.48 10.97
N VAL A 58 16.83 -8.35 11.68
CA VAL A 58 15.58 -7.81 12.21
C VAL A 58 14.95 -6.91 11.16
N ALA A 59 13.78 -7.31 10.66
CA ALA A 59 12.94 -6.45 9.86
C ALA A 59 12.36 -5.37 10.80
N MET A 60 12.82 -4.13 10.68
CA MET A 60 12.28 -3.02 11.46
C MET A 60 10.98 -2.52 10.84
N ILE A 61 9.92 -2.47 11.63
CA ILE A 61 8.64 -1.90 11.18
C ILE A 61 8.88 -0.47 10.69
N GLY A 62 8.60 -0.25 9.41
CA GLY A 62 8.79 1.02 8.72
C GLY A 62 7.51 1.49 8.03
N ARG A 63 7.49 2.77 7.64
CA ARG A 63 6.46 3.32 6.75
C ARG A 63 7.00 3.29 5.33
N ILE A 64 6.32 2.54 4.47
CA ILE A 64 6.70 2.37 3.07
C ILE A 64 5.78 3.27 2.22
N PRO A 65 6.34 4.18 1.41
CA PRO A 65 5.55 4.96 0.47
C PRO A 65 5.05 4.06 -0.68
N VAL A 66 3.75 4.13 -0.97
CA VAL A 66 3.08 3.37 -2.01
C VAL A 66 2.31 4.32 -2.91
N GLN A 67 2.38 4.08 -4.23
CA GLN A 67 1.58 4.81 -5.20
C GLN A 67 0.55 3.87 -5.81
N ALA A 68 -0.73 4.23 -5.70
CA ALA A 68 -1.82 3.53 -6.36
C ALA A 68 -2.33 4.39 -7.53
N LYS A 69 -2.27 3.86 -8.75
CA LYS A 69 -2.80 4.53 -9.94
C LYS A 69 -4.27 4.17 -10.11
N LEU A 70 -5.09 5.20 -10.30
CA LEU A 70 -6.51 5.13 -10.57
C LEU A 70 -6.77 5.32 -12.06
N ARG A 71 -7.92 4.84 -12.54
CA ARG A 71 -8.45 5.11 -13.88
C ARG A 71 -8.88 6.57 -13.99
N ASP A 72 -9.59 7.05 -12.98
CA ASP A 72 -10.08 8.43 -12.87
C ASP A 72 -9.51 9.14 -11.62
N PRO A 73 -9.51 10.48 -11.55
CA PRO A 73 -9.10 11.21 -10.34
C PRO A 73 -10.00 10.87 -9.14
N LEU A 74 -9.45 10.83 -7.91
CA LEU A 74 -10.25 10.47 -6.72
C LEU A 74 -11.49 11.37 -6.59
N GLY A 75 -11.32 12.68 -6.74
CA GLY A 75 -12.42 13.65 -6.72
C GLY A 75 -13.24 13.52 -5.43
N ASN A 76 -14.56 13.40 -5.58
CA ASN A 76 -15.49 13.21 -4.47
C ASN A 76 -15.75 11.72 -4.12
N ARG A 77 -15.01 10.79 -4.71
CA ARG A 77 -15.16 9.36 -4.42
C ARG A 77 -14.57 9.04 -3.05
N THR A 78 -15.23 8.15 -2.32
CA THR A 78 -14.76 7.69 -1.02
C THR A 78 -13.61 6.71 -1.21
N LEU A 79 -12.47 6.95 -0.55
CA LEU A 79 -11.39 5.98 -0.48
C LEU A 79 -11.68 4.98 0.65
N ILE A 80 -11.70 3.70 0.33
CA ILE A 80 -11.90 2.59 1.26
C ILE A 80 -10.64 1.74 1.32
N ASP A 81 -10.33 1.30 2.53
CA ASP A 81 -9.32 0.28 2.79
C ASP A 81 -9.94 -1.11 2.63
N GLY A 82 -9.46 -1.87 1.65
CA GLY A 82 -9.97 -3.20 1.31
C GLY A 82 -9.17 -4.35 1.92
N ALA A 83 -8.32 -4.09 2.93
CA ALA A 83 -7.68 -5.16 3.66
C ALA A 83 -8.67 -5.86 4.61
N PRO A 84 -8.56 -7.20 4.77
CA PRO A 84 -9.40 -7.98 5.68
C PRO A 84 -9.12 -7.67 7.16
#